data_AF-A0A1Z4ER16-F1
#
_entry.id   AF-A0A1Z4ER16-F1
#
_cell.length_a   1.000
_cell.length_b   1.000
_cell.length_c   1.000
_cell.angle_alpha   90.00
_cell.angle_beta   90.00
_cell.angle_gamma   90.00
#
_symmetry.space_group_name_H-M   'P 1'
#
loop_
_entity.id
_entity.type
_entity.pdbx_description
1 polymer ?
#
loop_
_entity_poly.entity_id
_entity_poly.type
_entity_poly.pdbx_seq_one_letter_code
_entity_poly.pdbx_strand_id
1 'polypeptide(L)'
;MSNKAILAVLWEMYPGHPNLLPAYVDSPHELTEYVRKPKLGREGANITVVGAGYETATGGVYGEEGYVYQLLDPLPEFGGMRPALGAWIVGDESAGLGIRETAGLITDDGAAFIPHRISPQ
;
A
#
# COMPACT_ATOMS: atom_id res chain seq x y z
N MET A 1 -13.85 10.25 -3.25
CA MET A 1 -13.03 10.36 -2.03
C MET A 1 -12.71 8.94 -1.57
N SER A 2 -11.44 8.59 -1.32
CA SER A 2 -11.03 7.21 -1.04
C SER A 2 -10.78 7.00 0.45
N ASN A 3 -11.34 5.94 1.04
CA ASN A 3 -11.15 5.53 2.43
C ASN A 3 -10.64 4.09 2.45
N LYS A 4 -9.54 3.83 3.17
CA LYS A 4 -8.90 2.51 3.20
C LYS A 4 -9.70 1.44 3.93
N ALA A 5 -10.72 1.80 4.71
CA ALA A 5 -11.61 0.83 5.35
C ALA A 5 -12.28 -0.12 4.33
N ILE A 6 -12.41 0.31 3.07
CA ILE A 6 -12.90 -0.53 1.98
C ILE A 6 -12.05 -1.79 1.76
N LEU A 7 -10.76 -1.77 2.12
CA LEU A 7 -9.87 -2.93 1.97
C LEU A 7 -10.34 -4.10 2.84
N ALA A 8 -10.78 -3.83 4.07
CA ALA A 8 -11.30 -4.85 4.96
C ALA A 8 -12.62 -5.43 4.44
N VAL A 9 -13.52 -4.57 3.95
CA VAL A 9 -14.80 -4.99 3.33
C VAL A 9 -14.54 -5.85 2.09
N LEU A 10 -13.62 -5.46 1.21
CA LEU A 10 -13.26 -6.23 0.01
C LEU A 10 -12.68 -7.60 0.39
N TRP A 11 -11.85 -7.66 1.43
CA TRP A 11 -11.30 -8.93 1.92
C TRP A 11 -12.37 -9.85 2.49
N GLU A 12 -13.30 -9.31 3.29
CA GLU A 12 -14.43 -10.06 3.84
C GLU A 12 -15.33 -10.63 2.73
N MET A 13 -15.60 -9.85 1.69
CA MET A 13 -16.45 -10.26 0.58
C MET A 13 -15.77 -11.26 -0.38
N TYR A 14 -14.45 -11.15 -0.56
CA TYR A 14 -13.70 -11.93 -1.54
C TYR A 14 -12.42 -12.54 -0.94
N PRO A 15 -12.53 -13.40 0.09
CA PRO A 15 -11.37 -13.98 0.75
C PRO A 15 -10.57 -14.85 -0.22
N GLY A 16 -9.25 -14.69 -0.23
CA GLY A 16 -8.33 -15.43 -1.10
C GLY A 16 -8.28 -14.93 -2.55
N HIS A 17 -8.93 -13.82 -2.90
CA HIS A 17 -8.79 -13.22 -4.22
C HIS A 17 -7.32 -12.85 -4.51
N PRO A 18 -6.76 -13.19 -5.69
CA PRO A 18 -5.32 -13.08 -5.96
C PRO A 18 -4.76 -11.64 -5.92
N ASN A 19 -5.62 -10.64 -6.09
CA ASN A 19 -5.24 -9.22 -6.03
C ASN A 19 -5.59 -8.53 -4.69
N LEU A 20 -6.04 -9.29 -3.68
CA LEU A 20 -6.35 -8.75 -2.35
C LEU A 20 -5.41 -9.32 -1.29
N LEU A 21 -5.09 -8.48 -0.31
CA LEU A 21 -4.35 -8.86 0.90
C LEU A 21 -5.29 -8.82 2.10
N PRO A 22 -5.13 -9.71 3.09
CA PRO A 22 -5.85 -9.65 4.36
C PRO A 22 -5.81 -8.26 4.98
N ALA A 23 -6.97 -7.73 5.39
CA ALA A 23 -7.09 -6.38 5.95
C ALA A 23 -8.21 -6.27 6.99
N TYR A 24 -7.98 -5.46 8.04
CA TYR A 24 -8.84 -5.30 9.22
C TYR A 24 -8.87 -3.84 9.71
N VAL A 25 -9.96 -3.39 10.35
CA VAL A 25 -10.11 -1.97 10.79
C VAL A 25 -9.88 -1.74 12.29
N ASP A 26 -9.95 -2.77 13.12
CA ASP A 26 -9.93 -2.62 14.59
C ASP A 26 -8.62 -3.08 15.23
N SER A 27 -8.04 -4.17 14.72
CA SER A 27 -6.78 -4.77 15.21
C SER A 27 -6.06 -5.50 14.08
N PRO A 28 -4.82 -5.98 14.25
CA PRO A 28 -4.16 -6.82 13.26
C PRO A 28 -4.70 -8.27 13.21
N HIS A 29 -5.54 -8.69 14.16
CA HIS A 29 -6.04 -10.07 14.28
C HIS A 29 -4.91 -11.11 14.24
N GLU A 30 -4.95 -12.05 13.28
CA GLU A 30 -3.96 -13.10 13.09
C GLU A 30 -2.67 -12.65 12.39
N LEU A 31 -2.62 -11.39 11.91
CA LEU A 31 -1.45 -10.88 11.20
C LEU A 31 -0.28 -10.67 12.16
N THR A 32 0.81 -11.39 11.94
CA THR A 32 2.07 -11.21 12.66
C THR A 32 2.95 -10.14 12.02
N GLU A 33 2.81 -9.94 10.71
CA GLU A 33 3.53 -8.91 9.94
C GLU A 33 2.51 -8.11 9.13
N TYR A 34 2.42 -6.82 9.39
CA TYR A 34 1.37 -5.97 8.86
C TYR A 34 1.79 -4.51 8.69
N VAL A 35 1.01 -3.80 7.89
CA VAL A 35 1.07 -2.35 7.74
C VAL A 35 -0.16 -1.74 8.40
N ARG A 36 0.06 -0.93 9.45
CA ARG A 36 -0.95 -0.05 10.03
C ARG A 36 -0.98 1.26 9.24
N LYS A 37 -2.12 1.59 8.64
CA LYS A 37 -2.29 2.76 7.77
C LYS A 37 -3.54 3.56 8.15
N PRO A 38 -3.49 4.90 8.23
CA PRO A 38 -4.67 5.69 8.57
C PRO A 38 -5.76 5.53 7.52
N LYS A 39 -7.03 5.44 7.95
CA LYS A 39 -8.18 5.26 7.04
C LYS A 39 -8.23 6.32 5.96
N LEU A 40 -7.98 7.58 6.33
CA LEU A 40 -8.01 8.74 5.43
C LEU A 40 -6.61 9.26 5.03
N GLY A 41 -5.53 8.57 5.41
CA GLY A 41 -4.17 9.01 5.15
C GLY A 41 -3.80 9.03 3.67
N ARG A 42 -2.76 9.78 3.33
CA ARG A 42 -2.23 9.91 1.95
C ARG A 42 -0.71 9.81 1.96
N GLU A 43 -0.13 9.56 0.79
CA GLU A 43 1.27 9.91 0.50
C GLU A 43 2.31 9.29 1.46
N GLY A 44 2.02 8.08 1.96
CA GLY A 44 2.92 7.37 2.88
C GLY A 44 2.96 7.96 4.30
N ALA A 45 2.11 8.93 4.65
CA ALA A 45 2.06 9.55 5.97
C ALA A 45 1.41 8.65 7.03
N ASN A 46 1.96 8.69 8.26
CA ASN A 46 1.51 7.95 9.43
C ASN A 46 1.37 6.44 9.22
N ILE A 47 2.22 5.87 8.35
CA ILE A 47 2.28 4.43 8.09
C ILE A 47 3.20 3.81 9.14
N THR A 48 2.80 2.67 9.70
CA THR A 48 3.68 1.82 10.52
C THR A 48 3.77 0.46 9.87
N VAL A 49 5.00 0.00 9.65
CA VAL A 49 5.29 -1.37 9.21
C VAL A 49 5.79 -2.15 10.41
N VAL A 50 5.09 -3.24 10.71
CA VAL A 50 5.44 -4.21 11.76
C VAL A 50 5.81 -5.50 11.06
N GLY A 51 7.03 -5.99 11.30
CA GLY A 51 7.53 -7.25 10.76
C GLY A 51 8.20 -8.09 11.84
N ALA A 52 8.82 -9.20 11.46
CA ALA A 52 9.49 -10.11 12.38
C ALA A 52 10.65 -9.42 13.14
N GLY A 53 10.38 -8.95 14.35
CA GLY A 53 11.37 -8.32 15.23
C GLY A 53 11.72 -6.87 14.89
N TYR A 54 10.97 -6.21 13.99
CA TYR A 54 11.17 -4.81 13.67
C TYR A 54 9.86 -4.03 13.53
N GLU A 55 9.92 -2.75 13.87
CA GLU A 55 8.84 -1.78 13.64
C GLU A 55 9.46 -0.49 13.11
N THR A 56 8.85 0.09 12.08
CA THR A 56 9.22 1.41 11.56
C THR A 56 7.97 2.21 11.24
N ALA A 57 8.05 3.54 11.40
CA ALA A 57 6.92 4.43 11.18
C ALA A 57 7.32 5.73 10.49
N THR A 58 6.43 6.25 9.66
CA THR A 58 6.52 7.61 9.12
C THR A 58 5.70 8.58 9.96
N GLY A 59 6.13 9.84 9.99
CA GLY A 59 5.39 10.93 10.62
C GLY A 59 4.20 11.40 9.78
N GLY A 60 3.46 12.38 10.31
CA GLY A 60 2.37 13.05 9.61
C GLY A 60 1.23 13.45 10.54
N VAL A 61 0.14 13.94 9.95
CA VAL A 61 -1.02 14.53 10.67
C VAL A 61 -2.28 13.66 10.67
N TYR A 62 -2.22 12.44 10.12
CA TYR A 62 -3.36 11.52 10.02
C TYR A 62 -3.42 10.54 11.19
N GLY A 63 -4.63 10.08 11.51
CA GLY A 63 -4.83 8.99 12.47
C GLY A 63 -6.05 9.13 13.37
N GLU A 64 -6.69 10.31 13.42
CA GLU A 64 -7.85 10.55 14.29
C GLU A 64 -9.03 9.64 13.97
N GLU A 65 -9.22 9.27 12.70
CA GLU A 65 -10.30 8.39 12.25
C GLU A 65 -10.00 6.89 12.48
N GLY A 66 -8.82 6.60 13.01
CA GLY A 66 -8.31 5.26 13.21
C GLY A 66 -7.63 4.69 11.96
N TYR A 67 -7.38 3.38 12.02
CA TYR A 67 -6.44 2.71 11.13
C TYR A 67 -7.07 1.52 10.41
N VAL A 68 -6.36 1.06 9.39
CA VAL A 68 -6.51 -0.25 8.77
C VAL A 68 -5.19 -0.99 8.98
N TYR A 69 -5.28 -2.27 9.32
CA TYR A 69 -4.16 -3.20 9.42
C TYR A 69 -4.24 -4.11 8.22
N GLN A 70 -3.20 -4.17 7.40
CA GLN A 70 -3.17 -5.00 6.20
C GLN A 70 -1.91 -5.87 6.21
N LEU A 71 -1.99 -7.11 5.73
CA LEU A 71 -0.84 -8.01 5.61
C LEU A 71 0.34 -7.28 4.97
N LEU A 72 1.53 -7.42 5.56
CA LEU A 72 2.76 -6.90 4.97
C LEU A 72 3.18 -7.79 3.80
N ASP A 73 3.13 -7.24 2.60
CA ASP A 73 3.67 -7.84 1.39
C ASP A 73 4.63 -6.82 0.74
N PRO A 74 5.94 -6.91 1.02
CA PRO A 74 6.89 -5.89 0.59
C PRO A 74 7.07 -5.94 -0.94
N LEU A 75 7.15 -4.77 -1.56
CA LEU A 75 7.50 -4.66 -2.98
C LEU A 75 8.85 -5.34 -3.25
N PRO A 76 9.01 -6.00 -4.42
CA PRO A 76 10.29 -6.58 -4.82
C PRO A 76 11.39 -5.51 -4.88
N GLU A 77 12.63 -5.91 -4.63
CA GLU A 77 13.78 -5.01 -4.71
C GLU A 77 14.53 -5.19 -6.04
N PHE A 78 14.79 -4.08 -6.73
CA PHE A 78 15.59 -4.00 -7.94
C PHE A 78 16.66 -2.94 -7.77
N GLY A 79 17.93 -3.37 -7.71
CA GLY A 79 19.05 -2.43 -7.58
C GLY A 79 18.97 -1.51 -6.36
N GLY A 80 18.42 -2.00 -5.24
CA GLY A 80 18.21 -1.23 -4.01
C GLY A 80 16.94 -0.37 -3.98
N MET A 81 16.13 -0.40 -5.05
CA MET A 81 14.87 0.35 -5.15
C MET A 81 13.66 -0.58 -5.17
N ARG A 82 12.52 -0.09 -4.70
CA ARG A 82 11.24 -0.82 -4.62
C ARG A 82 10.18 -0.15 -5.50
N PRO A 83 9.83 -0.72 -6.67
CA PRO A 83 8.90 -0.12 -7.61
C PRO A 83 7.44 -0.39 -7.23
N ALA A 84 6.68 0.68 -7.00
CA ALA A 84 5.24 0.66 -6.88
C ALA A 84 4.60 0.96 -8.24
N LEU A 85 3.78 0.02 -8.73
CA LEU A 85 2.99 0.19 -9.95
C LEU A 85 1.70 0.96 -9.64
N GLY A 86 1.43 2.01 -10.42
CA GLY A 86 0.16 2.74 -10.39
C GLY A 86 -0.55 2.62 -11.73
N ALA A 87 -1.74 2.00 -11.75
CA ALA A 87 -2.60 1.97 -12.92
C ALA A 87 -3.62 3.12 -12.88
N TRP A 88 -3.83 3.78 -14.02
CA TRP A 88 -4.81 4.84 -14.19
C TRP A 88 -6.08 4.29 -14.79
N ILE A 89 -7.21 4.66 -14.20
CA ILE A 89 -8.55 4.33 -14.68
C ILE A 89 -9.23 5.63 -15.12
N VAL A 90 -9.78 5.66 -16.33
CA VAL A 90 -10.56 6.80 -16.88
C VAL A 90 -11.95 6.29 -17.23
N GLY A 91 -12.96 6.73 -16.49
CA GLY A 91 -14.27 6.08 -16.52
C GLY A 91 -14.17 4.70 -15.87
N ASP A 92 -14.43 3.66 -16.65
CA ASP A 92 -14.35 2.24 -16.28
C ASP A 92 -13.18 1.49 -16.95
N GLU A 93 -12.37 2.19 -17.75
CA GLU A 93 -11.31 1.58 -18.56
C GLU A 93 -9.90 1.91 -18.04
N SER A 94 -8.97 0.97 -18.20
CA SER A 94 -7.55 1.20 -17.93
C SER A 94 -6.93 2.07 -19.02
N ALA A 95 -6.29 3.17 -18.61
CA ALA A 95 -5.79 4.19 -19.54
C ALA A 95 -4.27 4.40 -19.45
N GLY A 96 -3.59 3.82 -18.46
CA GLY A 96 -2.15 3.98 -18.33
C GLY A 96 -1.54 3.34 -17.10
N LEU A 97 -0.22 3.30 -17.09
CA LEU A 97 0.61 2.78 -16.01
C LEU A 97 1.66 3.85 -15.65
N GLY A 98 2.08 3.88 -14.39
CA GLY A 98 3.25 4.59 -13.93
C GLY A 98 4.00 3.75 -12.90
N ILE A 99 5.28 4.08 -12.69
CA ILE A 99 6.12 3.43 -11.69
C ILE A 99 6.69 4.52 -10.78
N ARG A 100 6.57 4.33 -9.47
CA ARG A 100 7.27 5.14 -8.46
C ARG A 100 8.23 4.27 -7.67
N GLU A 101 9.43 4.76 -7.43
CA GLU A 101 10.46 4.02 -6.69
C GLU A 101 10.95 4.79 -5.47
N THR A 102 11.19 4.04 -4.41
CA THR A 102 11.90 4.49 -3.21
C THR A 102 12.81 3.35 -2.72
N ALA A 103 13.85 3.67 -1.96
CA ALA A 103 14.68 2.65 -1.33
C ALA A 103 13.97 1.96 -0.16
N GLY A 104 13.07 2.68 0.53
CA GLY A 104 12.37 2.21 1.72
C GLY A 104 11.13 1.35 1.41
N LEU A 105 10.52 0.79 2.46
CA LEU A 105 9.30 0.00 2.36
C LEU A 105 8.04 0.84 2.06
N ILE A 106 8.10 2.16 2.26
CA ILE A 106 6.96 3.08 2.14
C ILE A 106 7.23 4.04 0.99
N THR A 107 6.41 3.94 -0.06
CA THR A 107 6.39 4.92 -1.15
C THR A 107 5.68 6.19 -0.70
N ASP A 108 6.43 7.27 -0.53
CA ASP A 108 5.96 8.59 -0.12
C ASP A 108 6.06 9.62 -1.27
N ASP A 109 5.92 10.91 -0.95
CA ASP A 109 6.07 12.00 -1.92
C ASP A 109 7.48 12.20 -2.45
N GLY A 110 8.50 11.69 -1.74
CA GLY A 110 9.89 11.70 -2.19
C GLY A 110 10.19 10.62 -3.22
N ALA A 111 9.27 9.67 -3.43
CA ALA A 111 9.46 8.60 -4.40
C ALA A 111 9.60 9.16 -5.83
N ALA A 112 10.66 8.74 -6.52
CA ALA A 112 10.94 9.18 -7.88
C ALA A 112 9.96 8.54 -8.87
N PHE A 113 9.49 9.31 -9.84
CA PHE A 113 8.76 8.76 -10.98
C PHE A 113 9.75 8.17 -11.99
N ILE A 114 9.56 6.91 -12.37
CA ILE A 114 10.51 6.17 -13.19
C ILE A 114 9.96 6.03 -14.62
N PRO A 115 10.72 6.45 -15.65
CA PRO A 115 10.37 6.18 -17.03
C PRO A 115 10.28 4.67 -17.27
N HIS A 116 9.20 4.25 -17.92
CA HIS A 116 9.00 2.85 -18.30
C HIS A 116 8.62 2.77 -19.78
N ARG A 117 8.94 1.65 -20.39
CA ARG A 117 8.58 1.32 -21.77
C ARG A 117 8.04 -0.10 -21.80
N ILE A 118 6.87 -0.27 -22.42
CA ILE A 118 6.33 -1.58 -22.75
C ILE A 118 6.76 -1.87 -24.19
N SER A 119 7.58 -2.90 -24.38
CA SER A 119 7.94 -3.37 -25.71
C SER A 119 6.80 -4.20 -26.29
N PRO A 120 6.50 -4.10 -27.60
CA PRO A 120 5.65 -5.08 -28.26
C PRO A 120 6.21 -6.48 -28.03
N GLN A 121 5.32 -7.46 -27.85
CA GLN A 121 5.69 -8.87 -27.91
C GLN A 121 6.01 -9.29 -29.34
#